data_AF-A0A9E7KS74-F1
#
_entry.id   AF-A0A9E7KS74-F1
#
_cell.length_a   1.000
_cell.length_b   1.000
_cell.length_c   1.000
_cell.angle_alpha   90.00
_cell.angle_beta   90.00
_cell.angle_gamma   90.00
#
_symmetry.space_group_name_H-M   'P 1'
#
loop_
_entity.id
_entity.type
_entity.pdbx_description
1 polymer ?
#
loop_
_entity_poly.entity_id
_entity_poly.type
_entity_poly.pdbx_seq_one_letter_code
_entity_poly.pdbx_strand_id
1 'polypeptide(L)'
;MEEDGGERSSFAVGLIGNRAKEVTPIHHSSFYSSLPSVGVAAFDLRSASLHLSQYIETSRSYQNTKTLLHFYDPMVIIVPPTKLSADHMVGVSELVTLPRGCFDDTKGAVLVKSLAAKEPSVLGLGTFYKQYYLCLAAAAATIKWIEAEKGVIVINRSLMVTFNGSFDHMNIDATRYLDNVWLVGHVFKEILVWH
;
A
#
# COMPACT_ATOMS: atom_id res chain seq x y z
N MET A 1 -0.53 16.87 35.87
CA MET A 1 -0.24 15.68 35.04
C MET A 1 -0.62 16.09 33.64
N GLU A 2 0.36 16.55 32.88
CA GLU A 2 0.19 16.80 31.46
C GLU A 2 0.12 15.41 30.80
N GLU A 3 -1.02 15.05 30.22
CA GLU A 3 -1.07 13.92 29.31
C GLU A 3 -0.13 14.24 28.16
N ASP A 4 0.94 13.44 28.07
CA ASP A 4 1.81 13.37 26.90
C ASP A 4 0.93 12.96 25.71
N GLY A 5 0.35 13.97 25.05
CA GLY A 5 -0.50 13.84 23.88
C GLY A 5 0.33 13.49 22.66
N GLY A 6 1.00 12.33 22.71
CA GLY A 6 1.77 11.80 21.60
C GLY A 6 0.91 11.85 20.35
N GLU A 7 1.35 12.64 19.36
CA GLU A 7 0.57 12.89 18.16
C GLU A 7 0.25 11.55 17.48
N ARG A 8 -1.02 11.14 17.55
CA ARG A 8 -1.50 9.96 16.83
C ARG A 8 -1.23 10.17 15.34
N SER A 9 -0.66 9.16 14.69
CA SER A 9 -0.34 9.22 13.25
C SER A 9 -1.54 9.64 12.40
N SER A 10 -1.28 10.48 11.40
CA SER A 10 -2.26 10.94 10.42
C SER A 10 -2.31 10.09 9.15
N PHE A 11 -1.52 9.01 9.08
CA PHE A 11 -1.42 8.17 7.89
C PHE A 11 -2.49 7.06 7.85
N ALA A 12 -3.25 7.02 6.76
CA ALA A 12 -4.00 5.84 6.35
C ALA A 12 -3.28 5.15 5.19
N VAL A 13 -3.00 3.85 5.30
CA VAL A 13 -2.24 3.11 4.29
C VAL A 13 -3.09 2.01 3.66
N GLY A 14 -3.37 2.13 2.37
CA GLY A 14 -3.95 1.06 1.57
C GLY A 14 -2.88 0.16 0.97
N LEU A 15 -3.14 -1.14 0.94
CA LEU A 15 -2.17 -2.14 0.53
C LEU A 15 -2.82 -3.28 -0.26
N ILE A 16 -2.25 -3.61 -1.42
CA ILE A 16 -2.70 -4.72 -2.27
C ILE A 16 -1.53 -5.38 -2.98
N GLY A 17 -1.58 -6.71 -3.11
CA GLY A 17 -0.59 -7.50 -3.83
C GLY A 17 -1.17 -8.23 -5.03
N ASN A 18 -0.28 -8.65 -5.93
CA ASN A 18 -0.59 -9.64 -6.96
C ASN A 18 0.31 -10.87 -6.84
N ARG A 19 -0.24 -12.05 -7.14
CA ARG A 19 0.52 -13.29 -7.17
C ARG A 19 1.50 -13.27 -8.32
N ALA A 20 2.69 -13.77 -8.03
CA ALA A 20 3.51 -14.47 -8.99
C ALA A 20 2.68 -15.52 -9.75
N LYS A 21 2.59 -15.46 -11.09
CA LYS A 21 2.13 -16.64 -11.83
C LYS A 21 3.08 -17.79 -11.50
N GLU A 22 2.55 -18.84 -10.86
CA GLU A 22 3.24 -20.10 -10.70
C GLU A 22 3.44 -20.66 -12.12
N VAL A 23 4.67 -20.52 -12.64
CA VAL A 23 5.00 -21.07 -13.96
C VAL A 23 5.05 -22.57 -13.78
N THR A 24 4.05 -23.28 -14.29
CA THR A 24 4.13 -24.73 -14.48
C THR A 24 5.37 -25.02 -15.34
N PRO A 25 6.32 -25.85 -14.88
CA PRO A 25 7.56 -26.07 -15.59
C PRO A 25 7.28 -26.86 -16.87
N ILE A 26 7.24 -26.17 -18.00
CA ILE A 26 7.38 -26.77 -19.33
C ILE A 26 8.81 -26.51 -19.78
N HIS A 27 9.63 -27.55 -19.64
CA HIS A 27 11.02 -27.66 -20.09
C HIS A 27 12.08 -26.79 -19.39
N HIS A 28 13.20 -27.45 -19.11
CA HIS A 28 14.44 -26.89 -18.52
C HIS A 28 14.79 -25.52 -19.14
N SER A 29 14.77 -24.45 -18.31
CA SER A 29 15.51 -23.17 -18.44
C SER A 29 14.74 -21.87 -18.12
N SER A 30 13.79 -21.87 -17.17
CA SER A 30 13.24 -20.59 -16.66
C SER A 30 12.87 -20.65 -15.18
N PHE A 31 13.89 -20.64 -14.31
CA PHE A 31 13.73 -20.31 -12.88
C PHE A 31 13.66 -18.78 -12.73
N TYR A 32 12.51 -18.20 -13.09
CA TYR A 32 12.07 -16.98 -12.42
C TYR A 32 10.75 -17.35 -11.77
N SER A 33 10.78 -17.68 -10.47
CA SER A 33 9.57 -17.48 -9.67
C SER A 33 9.22 -16.01 -9.85
N SER A 34 8.08 -15.69 -10.45
CA SER A 34 7.65 -14.30 -10.45
C SER A 34 7.64 -13.87 -8.97
N LEU A 35 8.25 -12.73 -8.67
CA LEU A 35 8.28 -12.24 -7.30
C LEU A 35 6.97 -11.49 -7.05
N PRO A 36 6.38 -11.53 -5.84
CA PRO A 36 5.14 -10.84 -5.56
C PRO A 36 5.34 -9.33 -5.72
N SER A 37 4.40 -8.67 -6.39
CA SER A 37 4.37 -7.21 -6.49
C SER A 37 3.36 -6.64 -5.51
N VAL A 38 3.73 -5.55 -4.87
CA VAL A 38 2.94 -4.86 -3.85
C VAL A 38 2.70 -3.43 -4.31
N GLY A 39 1.45 -2.98 -4.21
CA GLY A 39 1.07 -1.58 -4.33
C GLY A 39 0.66 -1.01 -2.98
N VAL A 40 1.14 0.20 -2.70
CA VAL A 40 0.91 0.93 -1.46
C VAL A 40 0.41 2.34 -1.79
N ALA A 41 -0.61 2.79 -1.08
CA ALA A 41 -1.09 4.16 -1.09
C ALA A 41 -1.15 4.70 0.34
N ALA A 42 -0.18 5.53 0.71
CA ALA A 42 -0.10 6.17 2.02
C ALA A 42 -0.65 7.59 1.92
N PHE A 43 -1.78 7.85 2.59
CA PHE A 43 -2.44 9.14 2.62
C PHE A 43 -2.18 9.79 3.98
N ASP A 44 -1.54 10.97 3.98
CA ASP A 44 -1.43 11.83 5.15
C ASP A 44 -2.61 12.81 5.21
N LEU A 45 -3.51 12.59 6.17
CA LEU A 45 -4.66 13.47 6.40
C LEU A 45 -4.27 14.90 6.82
N ARG A 46 -3.10 15.06 7.42
CA ARG A 46 -2.66 16.35 7.97
C ARG A 46 -2.11 17.26 6.88
N SER A 47 -1.27 16.72 5.99
CA SER A 47 -0.65 17.48 4.89
C SER A 47 -1.43 17.42 3.58
N ALA A 48 -2.51 16.64 3.50
CA ALA A 48 -3.21 16.34 2.25
C ALA A 48 -2.23 15.85 1.17
N SER A 49 -1.41 14.86 1.54
CA SER A 49 -0.45 14.23 0.63
C SER A 49 -0.74 12.74 0.44
N LEU A 50 -0.55 12.27 -0.78
CA LEU A 50 -0.74 10.88 -1.18
C LEU A 50 0.54 10.35 -1.82
N HIS A 51 1.16 9.40 -1.15
CA HIS A 51 2.37 8.72 -1.60
C HIS A 51 2.01 7.36 -2.17
N LEU A 52 2.31 7.18 -3.46
CA LEU A 52 2.00 5.99 -4.22
C LEU A 52 3.28 5.22 -4.52
N SER A 53 3.37 3.98 -4.05
CA SER A 53 4.55 3.14 -4.25
C SER A 53 4.13 1.79 -4.80
N GLN A 54 4.78 1.31 -5.84
CA GLN A 54 4.65 -0.07 -6.31
C GLN A 54 6.03 -0.68 -6.48
N TYR A 55 6.25 -1.86 -5.93
CA TYR A 55 7.53 -2.55 -5.98
C TYR A 55 7.36 -4.06 -6.03
N ILE A 56 8.45 -4.73 -6.37
CA ILE A 56 8.58 -6.18 -6.28
C ILE A 56 9.19 -6.49 -4.92
N GLU A 57 8.59 -7.42 -4.20
CA GLU A 57 9.16 -7.93 -2.96
C GLU A 57 10.15 -9.05 -3.30
N THR A 58 11.42 -8.84 -2.98
CA THR A 58 12.51 -9.80 -3.26
C THR A 58 12.60 -10.92 -2.24
N SER A 59 11.91 -10.80 -1.10
CA SER A 59 11.92 -11.78 -0.01
C SER A 59 10.51 -12.23 0.36
N ARG A 60 10.36 -13.50 0.75
CA ARG A 60 9.11 -14.02 1.31
C ARG A 60 8.75 -13.43 2.69
N SER A 61 9.66 -12.68 3.32
CA SER A 61 9.45 -12.01 4.60
C SER A 61 8.73 -10.66 4.49
N TYR A 62 8.49 -10.17 3.27
CA TYR A 62 7.87 -8.86 3.01
C TYR A 62 8.58 -7.69 3.71
N GLN A 63 9.92 -7.68 3.63
CA GLN A 63 10.72 -6.74 4.40
C GLN A 63 10.54 -5.30 3.92
N ASN A 64 10.46 -5.07 2.60
CA ASN A 64 10.28 -3.72 2.06
C ASN A 64 8.94 -3.13 2.52
N THR A 65 7.90 -3.97 2.48
CA THR A 65 6.56 -3.62 2.94
C THR A 65 6.55 -3.27 4.43
N LYS A 66 7.18 -4.09 5.28
CA LYS A 66 7.29 -3.83 6.71
C LYS A 66 8.02 -2.52 6.99
N THR A 67 9.12 -2.27 6.30
CA THR A 67 9.88 -1.04 6.51
C THR A 67 9.08 0.19 6.11
N LEU A 68 8.33 0.15 5.00
CA LEU A 68 7.44 1.27 4.62
C LEU A 68 6.34 1.51 5.67
N LEU A 69 5.77 0.46 6.24
CA LEU A 69 4.75 0.61 7.26
C LEU A 69 5.32 1.18 8.56
N HIS A 70 6.52 0.77 8.95
CA HIS A 70 7.23 1.42 10.06
C HIS A 70 7.56 2.88 9.77
N PHE A 71 7.91 3.21 8.53
CA PHE A 71 8.20 4.59 8.12
C PHE A 71 6.95 5.49 8.19
N TYR A 72 5.80 5.00 7.70
CA TYR A 72 4.55 5.76 7.72
C TYR A 72 3.82 5.71 9.06
N ASP A 73 4.14 4.73 9.90
CA ASP A 73 3.50 4.48 11.19
C ASP A 73 1.97 4.64 11.13
N PRO A 74 1.25 3.88 10.27
CA PRO A 74 -0.13 4.23 9.94
C PRO A 74 -1.08 4.10 11.14
N MET A 75 -2.07 4.98 11.25
CA MET A 75 -3.18 4.76 12.18
C MET A 75 -4.10 3.62 11.72
N VAL A 76 -4.16 3.34 10.42
CA VAL A 76 -4.96 2.26 9.83
C VAL A 76 -4.26 1.65 8.60
N ILE A 77 -4.40 0.35 8.45
CA ILE A 77 -3.99 -0.41 7.27
C ILE A 77 -5.25 -0.97 6.61
N ILE A 78 -5.47 -0.62 5.34
CA ILE A 78 -6.66 -0.97 4.56
C ILE A 78 -6.27 -2.03 3.52
N VAL A 79 -6.89 -3.19 3.60
CA VAL A 79 -6.55 -4.37 2.78
C VAL A 79 -7.79 -5.03 2.20
N PRO A 80 -7.68 -5.79 1.09
CA PRO A 80 -8.76 -6.68 0.65
C PRO A 80 -9.04 -7.77 1.71
N PRO A 81 -10.22 -8.43 1.68
CA PRO A 81 -10.56 -9.41 2.71
C PRO A 81 -9.62 -10.61 2.64
N THR A 82 -9.15 -11.07 3.80
CA THR A 82 -8.28 -12.25 3.94
C THR A 82 -9.02 -13.36 4.70
N LYS A 83 -8.57 -14.62 4.59
CA LYS A 83 -9.16 -15.73 5.39
C LYS A 83 -8.85 -15.65 6.89
N LEU A 84 -7.99 -14.72 7.31
CA LEU A 84 -7.79 -14.44 8.73
C LEU A 84 -8.84 -13.45 9.19
N SER A 85 -9.55 -13.79 10.26
CA SER A 85 -10.41 -12.87 11.00
C SER A 85 -9.60 -11.65 11.43
N ALA A 86 -10.11 -10.45 11.15
CA ALA A 86 -9.48 -9.15 11.40
C ALA A 86 -9.17 -8.84 12.90
N ASP A 87 -9.39 -9.79 13.81
CA ASP A 87 -9.43 -9.58 15.26
C ASP A 87 -8.06 -9.48 15.95
N HIS A 88 -6.95 -9.70 15.26
CA HIS A 88 -5.65 -9.78 15.93
C HIS A 88 -4.59 -8.92 15.22
N MET A 89 -4.62 -7.60 15.46
CA MET A 89 -3.43 -6.75 15.39
C MET A 89 -3.39 -5.84 16.62
N VAL A 90 -2.80 -6.35 17.70
CA VAL A 90 -2.47 -5.56 18.89
C VAL A 90 -1.07 -4.99 18.67
N GLY A 91 -0.95 -3.65 18.62
CA GLY A 91 0.36 -3.02 18.70
C GLY A 91 0.43 -1.55 18.28
N VAL A 92 0.04 -1.19 17.05
CA VAL A 92 0.35 0.15 16.51
C VAL A 92 -0.67 0.69 15.49
N SER A 93 -1.31 -0.17 14.68
CA SER A 93 -2.22 0.25 13.60
C SER A 93 -3.47 -0.63 13.53
N GLU A 94 -4.64 -0.01 13.33
CA GLU A 94 -5.90 -0.74 13.08
C GLU A 94 -5.86 -1.43 11.71
N LEU A 95 -6.34 -2.67 11.59
CA LEU A 95 -6.45 -3.37 10.31
C LEU A 95 -7.91 -3.39 9.85
N VAL A 96 -8.20 -2.75 8.71
CA VAL A 96 -9.54 -2.73 8.12
C VAL A 96 -9.56 -3.48 6.81
N THR A 97 -10.62 -4.26 6.60
CA THR A 97 -10.86 -4.95 5.34
C THR A 97 -11.92 -4.22 4.52
N LEU A 98 -11.64 -4.01 3.22
CA LEU A 98 -12.61 -3.53 2.25
C LEU A 98 -12.85 -4.58 1.17
N PRO A 99 -14.06 -4.69 0.58
CA PRO A 99 -14.31 -5.59 -0.54
C PRO A 99 -13.30 -5.38 -1.66
N ARG A 100 -12.81 -6.46 -2.28
CA ARG A 100 -11.79 -6.40 -3.34
C ARG A 100 -12.17 -5.47 -4.49
N GLY A 101 -13.46 -5.33 -4.80
CA GLY A 101 -13.96 -4.38 -5.82
C GLY A 101 -13.78 -2.89 -5.47
N CYS A 102 -13.33 -2.57 -4.25
CA CYS A 102 -12.90 -1.21 -3.88
C CYS A 102 -11.46 -0.93 -4.33
N PHE A 103 -10.65 -1.98 -4.57
CA PHE A 103 -9.29 -1.88 -5.06
C PHE A 103 -9.31 -1.94 -6.58
N ASP A 104 -9.66 -0.82 -7.19
CA ASP A 104 -9.90 -0.67 -8.63
C ASP A 104 -8.89 0.34 -9.19
N ASP A 105 -7.93 -0.14 -9.96
CA ASP A 105 -6.84 0.64 -10.55
C ASP A 105 -7.34 1.68 -11.55
N THR A 106 -8.42 1.38 -12.27
CA THR A 106 -9.06 2.30 -13.20
C THR A 106 -9.69 3.47 -12.46
N LYS A 107 -10.48 3.19 -11.40
CA LYS A 107 -11.03 4.25 -10.53
C LYS A 107 -9.92 5.02 -9.83
N GLY A 108 -8.88 4.33 -9.37
CA GLY A 108 -7.71 4.92 -8.75
C GLY A 108 -7.01 5.93 -9.65
N ALA A 109 -6.77 5.55 -10.91
CA ALA A 109 -6.16 6.44 -11.92
C ALA A 109 -6.99 7.71 -12.13
N VAL A 110 -8.32 7.58 -12.26
CA VAL A 110 -9.24 8.71 -12.42
C VAL A 110 -9.23 9.61 -11.19
N LEU A 111 -9.34 9.02 -9.99
CA LEU A 111 -9.31 9.75 -8.73
C LEU A 111 -8.01 10.53 -8.57
N VAL A 112 -6.87 9.86 -8.65
CA VAL A 112 -5.55 10.49 -8.51
C VAL A 112 -5.37 11.63 -9.51
N LYS A 113 -5.77 11.43 -10.78
CA LYS A 113 -5.70 12.48 -11.80
C LYS A 113 -6.57 13.70 -11.46
N SER A 114 -7.75 13.49 -10.89
CA SER A 114 -8.68 14.59 -10.52
C SER A 114 -8.27 15.34 -9.25
N LEU A 115 -7.75 14.63 -8.26
CA LEU A 115 -7.43 15.16 -6.94
C LEU A 115 -6.04 15.82 -6.90
N ALA A 116 -5.12 15.41 -7.77
CA ALA A 116 -3.77 15.93 -7.78
C ALA A 116 -3.72 17.45 -8.06
N ALA A 117 -3.07 18.20 -7.16
CA ALA A 117 -2.87 19.64 -7.28
C ALA A 117 -2.02 20.03 -8.50
N LYS A 118 -1.15 19.13 -8.94
CA LYS A 118 -0.34 19.22 -10.16
C LYS A 118 -0.63 18.00 -11.02
N GLU A 119 -0.71 18.19 -12.34
CA GLU A 119 -0.93 17.07 -13.25
C GLU A 119 0.20 16.04 -13.09
N PRO A 120 -0.10 14.78 -12.69
CA PRO A 120 0.93 13.77 -12.54
C PRO A 120 1.42 13.36 -13.92
N SER A 121 2.61 13.86 -14.31
CA SER A 121 3.25 13.56 -15.60
C SER A 121 3.36 12.05 -15.87
N VAL A 122 3.49 11.26 -14.81
CA VAL A 122 3.58 9.80 -14.80
C VAL A 122 2.28 9.11 -15.28
N LEU A 123 1.12 9.74 -15.09
CA LEU A 123 -0.17 9.18 -15.53
C LEU A 123 -0.52 9.50 -16.99
N GLY A 124 0.22 10.41 -17.65
CA GLY A 124 -0.01 10.81 -19.04
C GLY A 124 0.64 9.90 -20.09
N LEU A 125 1.50 8.97 -19.67
CA LEU A 125 2.30 8.13 -20.56
C LEU A 125 1.83 6.68 -20.44
N GLY A 126 1.15 6.16 -21.47
CA GLY A 126 0.53 4.82 -21.48
C GLY A 126 1.47 3.64 -21.19
N THR A 127 2.78 3.87 -21.15
CA THR A 127 3.82 2.90 -20.75
C THR A 127 3.92 2.70 -19.22
N PHE A 128 3.43 3.62 -18.40
CA PHE A 128 3.58 3.60 -16.94
C PHE A 128 2.39 2.94 -16.20
N TYR A 129 1.27 2.68 -16.88
CA TYR A 129 0.08 2.11 -16.24
C TYR A 129 0.36 0.76 -15.54
N LYS A 130 1.15 -0.12 -16.18
CA LYS A 130 1.56 -1.41 -15.56
C LYS A 130 2.49 -1.26 -14.36
N GLN A 131 3.17 -0.12 -14.21
CA GLN A 131 4.10 0.13 -13.10
C GLN A 131 3.39 0.64 -11.84
N TYR A 132 2.15 1.10 -11.96
CA TYR A 132 1.43 1.74 -10.85
C TYR A 132 0.03 1.18 -10.60
N TYR A 133 -0.45 0.21 -11.39
CA TYR A 133 -1.82 -0.29 -11.25
C TYR A 133 -2.17 -0.77 -9.82
N LEU A 134 -1.25 -1.41 -9.09
CA LEU A 134 -1.51 -1.85 -7.72
C LEU A 134 -1.58 -0.66 -6.75
N CYS A 135 -0.70 0.33 -6.85
CA CYS A 135 -0.78 1.49 -5.96
C CYS A 135 -1.95 2.41 -6.31
N LEU A 136 -2.40 2.44 -7.56
CA LEU A 136 -3.64 3.11 -7.98
C LEU A 136 -4.87 2.38 -7.43
N ALA A 137 -4.90 1.04 -7.49
CA ALA A 137 -5.95 0.26 -6.86
C ALA A 137 -6.00 0.49 -5.34
N ALA A 138 -4.83 0.52 -4.67
CA ALA A 138 -4.73 0.87 -3.26
C ALA A 138 -5.27 2.29 -3.00
N ALA A 139 -4.94 3.27 -3.84
CA ALA A 139 -5.40 4.65 -3.69
C ALA A 139 -6.94 4.75 -3.72
N ALA A 140 -7.59 4.02 -4.65
CA ALA A 140 -9.04 3.98 -4.73
C ALA A 140 -9.68 3.49 -3.41
N ALA A 141 -9.14 2.42 -2.84
CA ALA A 141 -9.63 1.87 -1.58
C ALA A 141 -9.33 2.80 -0.39
N THR A 142 -8.13 3.36 -0.31
CA THR A 142 -7.72 4.29 0.76
C THR A 142 -8.62 5.52 0.81
N ILE A 143 -8.82 6.18 -0.32
CA ILE A 143 -9.64 7.39 -0.39
C ILE A 143 -11.10 7.06 -0.05
N LYS A 144 -11.63 5.97 -0.59
CA LYS A 144 -13.00 5.52 -0.28
C LYS A 144 -13.20 5.28 1.22
N TRP A 145 -12.24 4.65 1.89
CA TRP A 145 -12.31 4.43 3.34
C TRP A 145 -12.24 5.75 4.11
N ILE A 146 -11.32 6.65 3.74
CA ILE A 146 -11.17 7.97 4.38
C ILE A 146 -12.47 8.77 4.28
N GLU A 147 -13.08 8.82 3.10
CA GLU A 147 -14.34 9.52 2.88
C GLU A 147 -15.48 8.93 3.73
N ALA A 148 -15.56 7.60 3.81
CA ALA A 148 -16.61 6.90 4.55
C ALA A 148 -16.44 6.97 6.08
N GLU A 149 -15.24 6.70 6.58
CA GLU A 149 -14.99 6.46 8.02
C GLU A 149 -14.41 7.67 8.75
N LYS A 150 -13.71 8.58 8.04
CA LYS A 150 -13.16 9.82 8.62
C LYS A 150 -13.99 11.06 8.28
N GLY A 151 -14.95 10.95 7.35
CA GLY A 151 -15.76 12.09 6.89
C GLY A 151 -14.93 13.17 6.19
N VAL A 152 -13.74 12.82 5.69
CA VAL A 152 -12.85 13.75 4.99
C VAL A 152 -13.12 13.66 3.50
N ILE A 153 -13.55 14.76 2.90
CA ILE A 153 -13.76 14.86 1.46
C ILE A 153 -12.53 15.48 0.82
N VAL A 154 -11.92 14.77 -0.13
CA VAL A 154 -10.79 15.30 -0.91
C VAL A 154 -11.34 15.95 -2.17
N ILE A 155 -11.12 17.25 -2.33
CA ILE A 155 -11.63 17.99 -3.48
C ILE A 155 -10.65 17.98 -4.66
N ASN A 156 -11.13 18.32 -5.84
CA ASN A 156 -10.30 18.37 -7.03
C ASN A 156 -9.12 19.33 -6.84
N ARG A 157 -7.94 18.88 -7.28
CA ARG A 157 -6.68 19.65 -7.23
C ARG A 157 -6.22 20.07 -5.83
N SER A 158 -6.65 19.39 -4.76
CA SER A 158 -6.20 19.69 -3.40
C SER A 158 -5.10 18.79 -2.87
N LEU A 159 -4.79 17.69 -3.57
CA LEU A 159 -3.92 16.64 -3.05
C LEU A 159 -2.51 16.73 -3.65
N MET A 160 -1.48 16.74 -2.81
CA MET A 160 -0.11 16.55 -3.29
C MET A 160 0.12 15.07 -3.56
N VAL A 161 0.29 14.68 -4.82
CA VAL A 161 0.50 13.27 -5.21
C VAL A 161 1.95 13.05 -5.60
N THR A 162 2.58 12.05 -4.97
CA THR A 162 3.94 11.61 -5.26
C THR A 162 3.94 10.15 -5.68
N PHE A 163 4.51 9.85 -6.85
CA PHE A 163 4.75 8.49 -7.30
C PHE A 163 6.19 8.10 -6.98
N ASN A 164 6.35 7.17 -6.05
CA ASN A 164 7.62 6.55 -5.70
C ASN A 164 7.77 5.29 -6.57
N GLY A 165 8.19 5.48 -7.82
CA GLY A 165 8.35 4.41 -8.82
C GLY A 165 9.61 3.55 -8.65
N SER A 166 9.54 2.30 -9.11
CA SER A 166 10.54 1.23 -8.98
C SER A 166 11.42 1.01 -10.22
N PHE A 167 12.74 0.84 -10.04
CA PHE A 167 13.58 -0.24 -10.62
C PHE A 167 15.00 -0.23 -10.02
N ASP A 168 15.47 0.93 -9.55
CA ASP A 168 16.67 1.00 -8.72
C ASP A 168 16.22 0.93 -7.28
N HIS A 169 16.47 -0.22 -6.66
CA HIS A 169 16.30 -0.52 -5.23
C HIS A 169 15.65 0.60 -4.41
N MET A 170 14.42 0.37 -3.95
CA MET A 170 13.94 1.05 -2.76
C MET A 170 14.86 0.61 -1.61
N ASN A 171 16.01 1.29 -1.47
CA ASN A 171 17.00 1.01 -0.44
C ASN A 171 16.49 1.65 0.84
N ILE A 172 15.48 1.02 1.45
CA ILE A 172 15.08 1.42 2.79
C ILE A 172 16.04 0.74 3.75
N ASP A 173 17.11 1.46 4.09
CA ASP A 173 18.11 1.00 5.03
C ASP A 173 17.52 1.07 6.45
N ALA A 174 16.78 0.03 6.82
CA ALA A 174 16.23 -0.14 8.16
C ALA A 174 17.35 -0.58 9.10
N THR A 175 18.18 0.36 9.54
CA THR A 175 19.12 0.11 10.62
C THR A 175 18.33 -0.17 11.90
N ARG A 176 18.17 -1.47 12.20
CA ARG A 176 17.88 -2.08 13.51
C ARG A 176 16.85 -1.38 14.41
N TYR A 177 15.66 -1.96 14.55
CA TYR A 177 15.01 -2.29 15.83
C TYR A 177 13.96 -3.39 15.56
N LEU A 178 14.38 -4.65 15.69
CA LEU A 178 13.48 -5.80 15.70
C LEU A 178 13.08 -6.04 17.15
N ASP A 179 11.91 -5.56 17.54
CA ASP A 179 11.10 -6.17 18.60
C ASP A 179 9.64 -5.77 18.31
N ASN A 180 8.74 -6.77 18.22
CA ASN A 180 7.29 -6.70 17.93
C ASN A 180 6.76 -7.02 16.50
N VAL A 181 7.50 -7.77 15.66
CA VAL A 181 7.10 -8.05 14.25
C VAL A 181 6.71 -9.53 13.98
N TRP A 182 6.14 -10.24 14.95
CA TRP A 182 5.68 -11.62 14.71
C TRP A 182 4.25 -11.71 14.16
N LEU A 183 3.33 -10.80 14.56
CA LEU A 183 1.96 -10.78 14.04
C LEU A 183 1.86 -10.28 12.59
N VAL A 184 2.81 -9.44 12.18
CA VAL A 184 2.81 -8.76 10.89
C VAL A 184 3.21 -9.73 9.76
N GLY A 185 4.07 -10.71 10.02
CA GLY A 185 4.58 -11.65 9.01
C GLY A 185 3.53 -12.62 8.45
N HIS A 186 2.64 -13.15 9.28
CA HIS A 186 1.58 -14.08 8.85
C HIS A 186 0.49 -13.36 8.06
N VAL A 187 0.07 -12.18 8.56
CA VAL A 187 -0.93 -11.34 7.93
C VAL A 187 -0.45 -10.87 6.55
N PHE A 188 0.82 -10.49 6.38
CA PHE A 188 1.35 -10.13 5.05
C PHE A 188 1.42 -11.28 4.07
N LYS A 189 1.79 -12.48 4.52
CA LYS A 189 1.79 -13.65 3.63
C LYS A 189 0.38 -13.94 3.13
N GLU A 190 -0.64 -13.85 3.98
CA GLU A 190 -2.03 -14.05 3.54
C GLU A 190 -2.54 -12.85 2.73
N ILE A 191 -2.32 -11.59 3.11
CA ILE A 191 -2.77 -10.41 2.33
C ILE A 191 -2.16 -10.39 0.91
N LEU A 192 -0.89 -10.79 0.77
CA LEU A 192 -0.12 -10.63 -0.47
C LEU A 192 0.13 -11.95 -1.23
N VAL A 193 -0.13 -13.11 -0.63
CA VAL A 193 -0.02 -14.44 -1.27
C VAL A 193 -1.38 -15.15 -1.17
N TRP A 194 -2.26 -14.93 -2.14
CA TRP A 194 -3.49 -15.75 -2.29
C TRP A 194 -3.31 -16.84 -3.35
N HIS A 195 -3.75 -18.05 -2.99
CA HIS A 195 -3.77 -19.29 -3.78
C HIS A 195 -4.65 -19.19 -5.03
#